data_AF-A0A7C4WVC0-F1
#
_entry.id   AF-A0A7C4WVC0-F1
#
_cell.length_a   1.000
_cell.length_b   1.000
_cell.length_c   1.000
_cell.angle_alpha   90.00
_cell.angle_beta   90.00
_cell.angle_gamma   90.00
#
_symmetry.space_group_name_H-M   'P 1'
#
loop_
_entity.id
_entity.type
_entity.pdbx_description
1 polymer ?
#
loop_
_entity_poly.entity_id
_entity_poly.type
_entity_poly.pdbx_seq_one_letter_code
_entity_poly.pdbx_strand_id
1 'polypeptide(L)'
;MFVQYHVRVNDREHRARSSPRPPGWEIVEELLQRRVLWRARALADPAPRVGSGIEALDRASGGGLPRGALTEVVVPAGGGATIAGRAMRAAAARGDTSALVDPGSGFDPDSAAGMGVDLSRLLWLQPPDRGALLRGTELLLETGGFGLVVLDLVGEPKRPLSRIAWARLARRAREGGSVLLALTSAAQARQSAALVLRVTRTRFRWRGKGRPYWDGVELQFAPVRRAAGVS
;
A
#
# COMPACT_ATOMS: atom_id res chain seq x y z
N MET A 1 13.12 33.45 0.32
CA MET A 1 13.41 33.46 -1.12
C MET A 1 13.27 32.02 -1.62
N PHE A 2 12.06 31.65 -2.05
CA PHE A 2 11.74 30.30 -2.51
C PHE A 2 11.71 30.31 -4.03
N VAL A 3 12.56 29.50 -4.67
CA VAL A 3 12.60 29.39 -6.13
C VAL A 3 11.56 28.37 -6.57
N GLN A 4 10.59 28.85 -7.34
CA GLN A 4 9.53 28.07 -7.96
C GLN A 4 10.01 27.63 -9.35
N TYR A 5 10.12 26.33 -9.62
CA TYR A 5 10.38 25.84 -10.98
C TYR A 5 9.07 25.43 -11.63
N HIS A 6 8.62 26.23 -12.60
CA HIS A 6 7.61 25.85 -13.59
C HIS A 6 8.32 25.22 -14.78
N VAL A 7 7.89 24.04 -15.22
CA VAL A 7 8.25 23.52 -16.55
C VAL A 7 6.96 23.22 -17.30
N ARG A 8 6.63 24.08 -18.27
CA ARG A 8 5.70 23.75 -19.36
C ARG A 8 6.51 23.05 -20.45
N VAL A 9 5.98 21.95 -21.00
CA VAL A 9 6.36 21.51 -22.35
C VAL A 9 5.08 21.14 -23.08
N ASN A 10 4.83 21.85 -24.18
CA ASN A 10 3.84 21.51 -25.18
C ASN A 10 4.61 21.29 -26.49
N ASP A 11 4.56 20.10 -27.07
CA ASP A 11 3.96 19.86 -28.40
C ASP A 11 4.19 18.44 -28.92
N ARG A 12 3.13 17.98 -29.59
CA ARG A 12 2.90 16.83 -30.46
C ARG A 12 4.13 16.10 -31.03
N GLU A 13 4.14 14.77 -30.86
CA GLU A 13 4.26 13.81 -31.98
C GLU A 13 4.05 12.35 -31.50
N HIS A 14 3.17 11.62 -32.19
CA HIS A 14 2.91 10.20 -31.96
C HIS A 14 4.04 9.34 -32.53
N ARG A 15 4.82 8.68 -31.66
CA ARG A 15 5.46 7.38 -31.94
C ARG A 15 5.44 6.51 -30.69
N ALA A 16 5.07 5.25 -30.86
CA ALA A 16 5.16 4.22 -29.83
C ALA A 16 6.60 4.12 -29.32
N ARG A 17 6.87 4.75 -28.17
CA ARG A 17 8.13 4.67 -27.43
C ARG A 17 7.76 4.26 -26.02
N SER A 18 8.48 3.29 -25.48
CA SER A 18 8.49 3.00 -24.05
C SER A 18 8.49 4.33 -23.28
N SER A 19 7.47 4.55 -22.46
CA SER A 19 7.33 5.79 -21.69
C SER A 19 8.66 6.12 -21.02
N PRO A 20 9.15 7.37 -21.13
CA PRO A 20 10.36 7.78 -20.43
C PRO A 20 10.19 7.44 -18.96
N ARG A 21 11.22 6.80 -18.39
CA ARG A 21 11.22 6.39 -16.99
C ARG A 21 11.00 7.64 -16.12
N PRO A 22 10.19 7.54 -15.05
CA PRO A 22 9.98 8.66 -14.14
C PRO A 22 11.33 9.15 -13.57
N PRO A 23 11.47 10.46 -13.30
CA PRO A 23 12.59 10.94 -12.49
C PRO A 23 12.68 10.16 -11.16
N GLY A 24 13.86 9.63 -10.82
CA GLY A 24 14.08 8.83 -9.61
C GLY A 24 13.94 7.32 -9.81
N TRP A 25 13.63 6.85 -11.02
CA TRP A 25 13.63 5.43 -11.37
C TRP A 25 15.02 4.80 -11.33
N GLU A 26 16.06 5.62 -11.50
CA GLU A 26 17.47 5.22 -11.32
C GLU A 26 17.71 4.68 -9.92
N ILE A 27 17.05 5.21 -8.88
CA ILE A 27 17.17 4.73 -7.51
C ILE A 27 16.55 3.34 -7.37
N VAL A 28 15.43 3.07 -8.03
CA VAL A 28 14.82 1.72 -8.03
C VAL A 28 15.72 0.73 -8.77
N GLU A 29 16.26 1.09 -9.94
CA GLU A 29 17.21 0.26 -10.68
C GLU A 29 18.52 0.06 -9.91
N GLU A 30 19.00 1.09 -9.22
CA GLU A 30 20.18 1.04 -8.36
C GLU A 30 19.94 0.14 -7.13
N LEU A 31 18.78 0.23 -6.48
CA LEU A 31 18.40 -0.64 -5.37
C LEU A 31 18.29 -2.11 -5.82
N LEU A 32 17.81 -2.35 -7.06
CA LEU A 32 17.73 -3.68 -7.66
C LEU A 32 19.12 -4.22 -8.05
N GLN A 33 19.98 -3.39 -8.66
CA GLN A 33 21.30 -3.79 -9.16
C GLN A 33 22.34 -3.93 -8.04
N ARG A 34 22.32 -3.04 -7.05
CA ARG A 34 23.36 -3.04 -6.01
C ARG A 34 23.18 -4.15 -4.98
N ARG A 35 22.09 -4.97 -5.04
CA ARG A 35 21.73 -5.91 -3.94
C ARG A 35 21.71 -5.20 -2.56
N VAL A 36 21.56 -3.86 -2.55
CA VAL A 36 21.76 -2.99 -1.37
C VAL A 36 20.57 -3.02 -0.43
N LEU A 37 19.43 -3.57 -0.87
CA LEU A 37 18.47 -4.20 0.03
C LEU A 37 19.02 -5.60 0.40
N TRP A 38 20.19 -5.61 1.06
CA TRP A 38 20.82 -6.80 1.63
C TRP A 38 19.75 -7.64 2.28
N ARG A 39 19.65 -8.93 1.89
CA ARG A 39 18.97 -10.00 2.64
C ARG A 39 18.05 -9.38 3.69
N ALA A 40 16.87 -8.87 3.29
CA ALA A 40 15.85 -8.56 4.28
C ALA A 40 15.80 -9.81 5.13
N ARG A 41 16.30 -9.67 6.37
CA ARG A 41 16.57 -10.80 7.27
C ARG A 41 15.38 -11.71 7.10
N ALA A 42 15.60 -12.91 6.52
CA ALA A 42 14.54 -13.72 5.91
C ALA A 42 13.25 -13.51 6.69
N LEU A 43 12.24 -12.89 6.05
CA LEU A 43 11.07 -12.26 6.70
C LEU A 43 10.90 -12.76 8.13
N ALA A 44 11.22 -11.94 9.12
CA ALA A 44 11.29 -12.38 10.51
C ALA A 44 9.98 -13.08 10.90
N ASP A 45 10.10 -14.38 11.20
CA ASP A 45 9.03 -15.35 11.50
C ASP A 45 7.84 -15.36 10.50
N PRO A 46 7.76 -16.36 9.59
CA PRO A 46 6.79 -16.38 8.49
C PRO A 46 5.42 -16.85 8.96
N ALA A 47 4.92 -16.34 10.09
CA ALA A 47 3.56 -16.59 10.54
C ALA A 47 2.62 -16.40 9.33
N PRO A 48 1.77 -17.39 9.02
CA PRO A 48 0.99 -17.41 7.78
C PRO A 48 0.08 -16.17 7.65
N ARG A 49 -0.26 -15.56 8.79
CA ARG A 49 -0.93 -14.28 8.90
C ARG A 49 -0.19 -13.38 9.89
N VAL A 50 -0.17 -12.09 9.60
CA VAL A 50 0.41 -11.06 10.46
C VAL A 50 -0.63 -10.00 10.83
N GLY A 51 -0.55 -9.49 12.06
CA GLY A 51 -1.48 -8.46 12.54
C GLY A 51 -1.38 -7.17 11.72
N SER A 52 -2.52 -6.57 11.38
CA SER A 52 -2.57 -5.28 10.69
C SER A 52 -2.38 -4.08 11.61
N GLY A 53 -2.34 -4.30 12.93
CA GLY A 53 -2.40 -3.21 13.92
C GLY A 53 -3.79 -2.59 14.05
N ILE A 54 -4.81 -3.20 13.42
CA ILE A 54 -6.21 -2.80 13.46
C ILE A 54 -7.02 -4.02 13.90
N GLU A 55 -7.35 -4.07 15.19
CA GLU A 55 -8.04 -5.23 15.78
C GLU A 55 -9.33 -5.63 15.02
N ALA A 56 -10.13 -4.65 14.60
CA ALA A 56 -11.36 -4.91 13.84
C ALA A 56 -11.07 -5.55 12.47
N LEU A 57 -9.97 -5.16 11.80
CA LEU A 57 -9.54 -5.77 10.55
C LEU A 57 -9.03 -7.18 10.80
N ASP A 58 -8.20 -7.36 11.82
CA ASP A 58 -7.63 -8.67 12.19
C ASP A 58 -8.74 -9.68 12.52
N ARG A 59 -9.77 -9.24 13.24
CA ARG A 59 -10.97 -10.04 13.50
C ARG A 59 -11.73 -10.40 12.22
N ALA A 60 -11.99 -9.43 11.35
CA ALA A 60 -12.73 -9.64 10.11
C ALA A 60 -11.97 -10.55 9.11
N SER A 61 -10.65 -10.46 9.10
CA SER A 61 -9.74 -11.26 8.25
C SER A 61 -9.45 -12.66 8.78
N GLY A 62 -9.84 -12.98 10.02
CA GLY A 62 -9.58 -14.28 10.66
C GLY A 62 -8.16 -14.40 11.19
N GLY A 63 -7.67 -13.38 11.90
CA GLY A 63 -6.36 -13.37 12.56
C GLY A 63 -5.29 -12.52 11.87
N GLY A 64 -5.67 -11.64 10.93
CA GLY A 64 -4.76 -10.70 10.29
C GLY A 64 -4.54 -10.96 8.80
N LEU A 65 -3.55 -10.25 8.26
CA LEU A 65 -3.21 -10.20 6.84
C LEU A 65 -2.38 -11.42 6.43
N PRO A 66 -2.81 -12.23 5.45
CA PRO A 66 -2.04 -13.37 4.97
C PRO A 66 -0.74 -12.92 4.30
N ARG A 67 0.39 -13.52 4.71
CA ARG A 67 1.68 -13.39 4.01
C ARG A 67 1.59 -14.00 2.61
N GLY A 68 2.40 -13.49 1.70
CA GLY A 68 2.43 -13.95 0.31
C GLY A 68 1.10 -13.76 -0.43
N ALA A 69 0.24 -12.82 -0.02
CA ALA A 69 -1.11 -12.73 -0.55
C ALA A 69 -1.60 -11.29 -0.66
N LEU A 70 -2.50 -11.09 -1.62
CA LEU A 70 -3.24 -9.85 -1.81
C LEU A 70 -4.46 -9.82 -0.87
N THR A 71 -4.52 -8.78 -0.04
CA THR A 71 -5.72 -8.38 0.70
C THR A 71 -6.20 -7.05 0.12
N GLU A 72 -7.43 -7.02 -0.38
CA GLU A 72 -8.10 -5.79 -0.80
C GLU A 72 -8.97 -5.27 0.34
N VAL A 73 -8.83 -4.00 0.68
CA VAL A 73 -9.72 -3.29 1.60
C VAL A 73 -10.40 -2.18 0.82
N VAL A 74 -11.73 -2.24 0.75
CA VAL A 74 -12.55 -1.20 0.14
C VAL A 74 -12.83 -0.13 1.18
N VAL A 75 -12.33 1.07 0.94
CA VAL A 75 -12.29 2.18 1.88
C VAL A 75 -13.09 3.36 1.32
N PRO A 76 -14.09 3.88 2.06
CA PRO A 76 -14.70 5.16 1.76
C PRO A 76 -13.65 6.28 1.75
N ALA A 77 -13.90 7.37 1.04
CA ALA A 77 -12.96 8.50 0.96
C ALA A 77 -12.44 8.92 2.36
N GLY A 78 -11.12 9.15 2.46
CA GLY A 78 -10.45 9.63 3.67
C GLY A 78 -9.98 8.57 4.69
N GLY A 79 -10.24 7.27 4.47
CA GLY A 79 -9.80 6.20 5.39
C GLY A 79 -8.46 5.53 5.04
N GLY A 80 -7.96 5.72 3.81
CA GLY A 80 -6.80 4.98 3.26
C GLY A 80 -5.52 5.20 4.06
N ALA A 81 -5.12 6.47 4.21
CA ALA A 81 -3.93 6.87 4.94
C ALA A 81 -3.89 6.34 6.39
N THR A 82 -5.03 6.26 7.07
CA THR A 82 -5.06 5.73 8.44
C THR A 82 -4.84 4.21 8.48
N ILE A 83 -5.46 3.47 7.56
CA ILE A 83 -5.26 2.03 7.46
C ILE A 83 -3.81 1.72 7.09
N ALA A 84 -3.27 2.44 6.09
CA ALA A 84 -1.87 2.33 5.68
C ALA A 84 -0.92 2.59 6.86
N GLY A 85 -1.09 3.73 7.56
CA GLY A 85 -0.25 4.10 8.70
C GLY A 85 -0.25 3.05 9.81
N ARG A 86 -1.43 2.52 10.20
CA ARG A 86 -1.51 1.48 11.24
C ARG A 86 -0.87 0.16 10.80
N ALA A 87 -1.06 -0.24 9.54
CA ALA A 87 -0.43 -1.43 8.99
C ALA A 87 1.10 -1.31 8.93
N MET A 88 1.63 -0.15 8.52
CA MET A 88 3.07 0.12 8.50
C MET A 88 3.68 0.11 9.90
N ARG A 89 2.98 0.66 10.91
CA ARG A 89 3.41 0.56 12.32
C ARG A 89 3.48 -0.88 12.82
N ALA A 90 2.45 -1.67 12.51
CA ALA A 90 2.43 -3.08 12.87
C ALA A 90 3.56 -3.86 12.19
N ALA A 91 3.86 -3.55 10.92
CA ALA A 91 4.99 -4.12 10.19
C ALA A 91 6.33 -3.75 10.84
N ALA A 92 6.56 -2.47 11.13
CA ALA A 92 7.78 -2.02 11.81
C ALA A 92 7.96 -2.67 13.19
N ALA A 93 6.87 -2.85 13.95
CA ALA A 93 6.91 -3.53 15.25
C ALA A 93 7.32 -5.01 15.16
N ARG A 94 7.14 -5.66 14.00
CA ARG A 94 7.66 -7.00 13.70
C ARG A 94 9.07 -7.00 13.12
N GLY A 95 9.66 -5.83 12.90
CA GLY A 95 10.94 -5.67 12.22
C GLY A 95 10.85 -5.70 10.69
N ASP A 96 9.65 -5.71 10.11
CA ASP A 96 9.45 -5.65 8.65
C ASP A 96 9.69 -4.22 8.13
N THR A 97 10.28 -4.11 6.93
CA THR A 97 10.27 -2.87 6.13
C THR A 97 8.96 -2.80 5.33
N SER A 98 8.40 -1.60 5.21
CA SER A 98 7.20 -1.35 4.40
C SER A 98 7.52 -0.57 3.13
N ALA A 99 6.77 -0.84 2.06
CA ALA A 99 6.70 0.04 0.90
C ALA A 99 5.28 0.58 0.74
N LEU A 100 5.14 1.87 0.46
CA LEU A 100 3.89 2.52 0.11
C LEU A 100 3.95 2.99 -1.35
N VAL A 101 3.05 2.48 -2.17
CA VAL A 101 2.82 2.96 -3.53
C VAL A 101 1.58 3.85 -3.50
N ASP A 102 1.79 5.15 -3.66
CA ASP A 102 0.76 6.18 -3.56
C ASP A 102 0.87 7.15 -4.75
N PRO A 103 -0.01 7.06 -5.77
CA PRO A 103 0.01 7.94 -6.95
C PRO A 103 -0.47 9.39 -6.67
N GLY A 104 -0.45 9.84 -5.41
CA GLY A 104 -0.92 11.17 -5.01
C GLY A 104 -2.30 11.16 -4.33
N SER A 105 -2.67 10.04 -3.72
CA SER A 105 -3.94 9.82 -3.01
C SER A 105 -4.00 10.42 -1.60
N GLY A 106 -2.94 11.11 -1.16
CA GLY A 106 -2.97 11.98 0.02
C GLY A 106 -2.12 11.50 1.20
N PHE A 107 -1.07 10.71 0.98
CA PHE A 107 -0.09 10.43 2.03
C PHE A 107 0.72 11.69 2.38
N ASP A 108 0.81 11.98 3.67
CA ASP A 108 1.59 13.07 4.24
C ASP A 108 2.59 12.50 5.27
N PRO A 109 3.91 12.60 5.03
CA PRO A 109 4.93 12.05 5.93
C PRO A 109 4.86 12.61 7.35
N ASP A 110 4.58 13.91 7.52
CA ASP A 110 4.53 14.54 8.84
C ASP A 110 3.36 14.01 9.67
N SER A 111 2.17 13.91 9.05
CA SER A 111 1.00 13.27 9.67
C SER A 111 1.27 11.79 10.00
N ALA A 112 1.94 11.06 9.10
CA ALA A 112 2.30 9.66 9.32
C ALA A 112 3.28 9.49 10.50
N ALA A 113 4.29 10.37 10.61
CA ALA A 113 5.20 10.42 11.75
C ALA A 113 4.46 10.75 13.06
N GLY A 114 3.53 11.71 13.02
CA GLY A 114 2.66 12.04 14.15
C GLY A 114 1.76 10.87 14.58
N MET A 115 1.39 9.99 13.65
CA MET A 115 0.71 8.74 13.94
C MET A 115 1.64 7.63 14.46
N GLY A 116 2.95 7.85 14.52
CA GLY A 116 3.96 6.90 15.00
C GLY A 116 4.48 5.93 13.94
N VAL A 117 4.34 6.24 12.65
CA VAL A 117 4.96 5.47 11.56
C VAL A 117 6.48 5.67 11.58
N ASP A 118 7.24 4.59 11.55
CA ASP A 118 8.70 4.64 11.40
C ASP A 118 9.06 4.92 9.93
N LEU A 119 9.25 6.19 9.60
CA LEU A 119 9.61 6.63 8.25
C LEU A 119 10.99 6.12 7.78
N SER A 120 11.89 5.76 8.70
CA SER A 120 13.20 5.21 8.34
C SER A 120 13.11 3.79 7.76
N ARG A 121 11.97 3.12 7.99
CA ARG A 121 11.64 1.78 7.48
C ARG A 121 10.58 1.80 6.38
N LEU A 122 10.34 2.96 5.78
CA LEU A 122 9.34 3.15 4.73
C LEU A 122 10.02 3.55 3.41
N LEU A 123 9.78 2.77 2.36
CA LEU A 123 9.97 3.24 1.00
C LEU A 123 8.65 3.84 0.49
N TRP A 124 8.66 5.11 0.11
CA TRP A 124 7.49 5.76 -0.48
C TRP A 124 7.70 5.99 -1.98
N LEU A 125 6.83 5.38 -2.79
CA LEU A 125 6.83 5.51 -4.24
C LEU A 125 5.61 6.31 -4.70
N GLN A 126 5.86 7.41 -5.42
CA GLN A 126 4.85 8.22 -6.09
C GLN A 126 4.90 8.00 -7.61
N PRO A 127 4.24 6.97 -8.15
CA PRO A 127 4.29 6.70 -9.58
C PRO A 127 3.50 7.78 -10.36
N PRO A 128 4.07 8.37 -11.42
CA PRO A 128 3.41 9.44 -12.19
C PRO A 128 2.32 8.91 -13.13
N ASP A 129 2.35 7.61 -13.43
CA ASP A 129 1.38 6.98 -14.31
C ASP A 129 1.10 5.52 -13.91
N ARG A 130 0.06 4.95 -14.52
CA ARG A 130 -0.40 3.58 -14.23
C ARG A 130 0.61 2.50 -14.62
N GLY A 131 1.40 2.71 -15.67
CA GLY A 131 2.44 1.78 -16.07
C GLY A 131 3.56 1.73 -15.03
N ALA A 132 4.01 2.90 -14.56
CA ALA A 132 4.97 3.04 -13.47
C ALA A 132 4.44 2.46 -12.16
N LEU A 133 3.16 2.67 -11.84
CA LEU A 133 2.50 2.09 -10.67
C LEU A 133 2.56 0.56 -10.68
N LEU A 134 2.14 -0.06 -11.79
CA LEU A 134 2.13 -1.52 -11.90
C LEU A 134 3.56 -2.09 -11.87
N ARG A 135 4.48 -1.52 -12.65
CA ARG A 135 5.87 -2.02 -12.66
C ARG A 135 6.58 -1.80 -11.33
N GLY A 136 6.42 -0.63 -10.72
CA GLY A 136 6.99 -0.34 -9.41
C GLY A 136 6.47 -1.31 -8.35
N THR A 137 5.16 -1.53 -8.30
CA THR A 137 4.56 -2.48 -7.35
C THR A 137 5.07 -3.91 -7.59
N GLU A 138 5.17 -4.36 -8.84
CA GLU A 138 5.71 -5.69 -9.15
C GLU A 138 7.16 -5.86 -8.72
N LEU A 139 8.02 -4.86 -8.97
CA LEU A 139 9.42 -4.88 -8.56
C LEU A 139 9.56 -4.93 -7.04
N LEU A 140 8.77 -4.13 -6.32
CA LEU A 140 8.78 -4.13 -4.85
C LEU A 140 8.43 -5.50 -4.28
N LEU A 141 7.39 -6.15 -4.83
CA LEU A 141 6.99 -7.50 -4.44
C LEU A 141 8.03 -8.55 -4.82
N GLU A 142 8.69 -8.41 -5.97
CA GLU A 142 9.71 -9.33 -6.47
C GLU A 142 11.01 -9.27 -5.66
N THR A 143 11.33 -8.12 -5.04
CA THR A 143 12.57 -8.00 -4.25
C THR A 143 12.61 -8.92 -3.02
N GLY A 144 11.46 -9.35 -2.49
CA GLY A 144 11.36 -10.06 -1.20
C GLY A 144 11.84 -9.24 0.00
N GLY A 145 12.13 -7.95 -0.20
CA GLY A 145 12.73 -7.06 0.79
C GLY A 145 11.71 -6.40 1.73
N PHE A 146 10.43 -6.42 1.36
CA PHE A 146 9.36 -5.73 2.05
C PHE A 146 8.38 -6.75 2.63
N GLY A 147 8.19 -6.70 3.95
CA GLY A 147 7.21 -7.54 4.61
C GLY A 147 5.76 -7.10 4.32
N LEU A 148 5.58 -5.81 4.07
CA LEU A 148 4.32 -5.17 3.71
C LEU A 148 4.53 -4.25 2.50
N VAL A 149 3.72 -4.43 1.47
CA VAL A 149 3.56 -3.48 0.37
C VAL A 149 2.12 -2.97 0.42
N VAL A 150 1.96 -1.67 0.67
CA VAL A 150 0.67 -0.98 0.61
C VAL A 150 0.53 -0.35 -0.77
N LEU A 151 -0.54 -0.69 -1.48
CA LEU A 151 -0.94 -0.06 -2.73
C LEU A 151 -2.18 0.80 -2.44
N ASP A 152 -1.97 2.10 -2.18
CA ASP A 152 -3.07 3.03 -1.89
C ASP A 152 -3.66 3.57 -3.19
N LEU A 153 -4.89 3.12 -3.47
CA LEU A 153 -5.69 3.46 -4.63
C LEU A 153 -7.06 4.02 -4.21
N VAL A 154 -7.18 4.58 -3.00
CA VAL A 154 -8.45 5.17 -2.55
C VAL A 154 -8.75 6.46 -3.32
N GLY A 155 -7.71 7.27 -3.57
CA GLY A 155 -7.82 8.52 -4.33
C GLY A 155 -7.71 8.36 -5.86
N GLU A 156 -7.14 7.27 -6.35
CA GLU A 156 -6.86 6.99 -7.78
C GLU A 156 -6.78 5.47 -7.99
N PRO A 157 -7.14 4.89 -9.15
CA PRO A 157 -7.29 5.56 -10.42
C PRO A 157 -8.76 5.87 -10.73
N LYS A 158 -8.99 6.92 -11.52
CA LYS A 158 -10.30 7.18 -12.18
C LYS A 158 -10.90 5.96 -12.91
N ARG A 159 -10.08 4.94 -13.25
CA ARG A 159 -10.49 3.66 -13.83
C ARG A 159 -9.84 2.46 -13.12
N PRO A 160 -10.59 1.38 -12.81
CA PRO A 160 -10.05 0.18 -12.15
C PRO A 160 -8.84 -0.45 -12.85
N LEU A 161 -7.97 -1.11 -12.08
CA LEU A 161 -6.93 -1.98 -12.63
C LEU A 161 -7.56 -3.18 -13.36
N SER A 162 -6.90 -3.70 -14.40
CA SER A 162 -7.42 -4.85 -15.15
C SER A 162 -7.31 -6.13 -14.32
N ARG A 163 -8.13 -7.15 -14.63
CA ARG A 163 -8.05 -8.46 -13.96
C ARG A 163 -6.67 -9.10 -14.10
N ILE A 164 -6.03 -8.95 -15.26
CA ILE A 164 -4.68 -9.47 -15.52
C ILE A 164 -3.65 -8.76 -14.64
N ALA A 165 -3.76 -7.43 -14.48
CA ALA A 165 -2.87 -6.68 -13.59
C ALA A 165 -2.99 -7.15 -12.13
N TRP A 166 -4.23 -7.30 -11.62
CA TRP A 166 -4.45 -7.83 -10.27
C TRP A 166 -3.91 -9.25 -10.09
N ALA A 167 -4.08 -10.12 -11.09
CA ALA A 167 -3.56 -11.49 -11.04
C ALA A 167 -2.02 -11.53 -11.02
N ARG A 168 -1.36 -10.65 -11.78
CA ARG A 168 0.10 -10.52 -11.78
C ARG A 168 0.61 -10.05 -10.42
N LEU A 169 0.02 -9.02 -9.85
CA LEU A 169 0.38 -8.51 -8.51
C LEU A 169 0.19 -9.58 -7.43
N ALA A 170 -0.93 -10.29 -7.44
CA ALA A 170 -1.19 -11.38 -6.49
C ALA A 170 -0.18 -12.52 -6.61
N ARG A 171 0.26 -12.84 -7.84
CA ARG A 171 1.32 -13.83 -8.07
C ARG A 171 2.67 -13.34 -7.53
N ARG A 172 3.05 -12.09 -7.80
CA ARG A 172 4.29 -11.51 -7.27
C ARG A 172 4.31 -11.46 -5.75
N ALA A 173 3.17 -11.15 -5.11
CA ALA A 173 3.06 -11.23 -3.66
C ALA A 173 3.34 -12.65 -3.14
N ARG A 174 2.79 -13.69 -3.78
CA ARG A 174 3.08 -15.10 -3.42
C ARG A 174 4.56 -15.44 -3.57
N GLU A 175 5.16 -15.07 -4.70
CA GLU A 175 6.56 -15.37 -5.01
C GLU A 175 7.51 -14.67 -4.03
N GLY A 176 7.24 -13.40 -3.67
CA GLY A 176 8.06 -12.62 -2.75
C GLY A 176 7.75 -12.80 -1.26
N GLY A 177 6.66 -13.50 -0.91
CA GLY A 177 6.24 -13.69 0.49
C GLY A 177 5.66 -12.43 1.17
N SER A 178 5.60 -11.29 0.48
CA SER A 178 5.07 -10.03 1.01
C SER A 178 3.56 -10.08 1.25
N VAL A 179 3.08 -9.35 2.26
CA VAL A 179 1.68 -8.94 2.30
C VAL A 179 1.49 -7.83 1.28
N LEU A 180 0.56 -8.00 0.33
CA LEU A 180 0.11 -6.92 -0.53
C LEU A 180 -1.25 -6.41 -0.01
N LEU A 181 -1.25 -5.22 0.59
CA LEU A 181 -2.45 -4.54 1.07
C LEU A 181 -2.88 -3.50 0.05
N ALA A 182 -3.93 -3.80 -0.72
CA ALA A 182 -4.52 -2.84 -1.67
C ALA A 182 -5.68 -2.10 -1.02
N LEU A 183 -5.61 -0.77 -0.99
CA LEU A 183 -6.69 0.10 -0.50
C LEU A 183 -7.40 0.68 -1.71
N THR A 184 -8.70 0.46 -1.85
CA THR A 184 -9.46 0.86 -3.05
C THR A 184 -10.76 1.56 -2.66
N SER A 185 -11.27 2.48 -3.48
CA SER A 185 -12.59 3.09 -3.26
C SER A 185 -13.75 2.16 -3.65
N ALA A 186 -13.49 1.19 -4.53
CA ALA A 186 -14.43 0.15 -4.95
C ALA A 186 -13.72 -1.19 -5.17
N ALA A 187 -14.42 -2.29 -4.85
CA ALA A 187 -13.90 -3.64 -5.01
C ALA A 187 -13.56 -3.96 -6.48
N GLN A 188 -12.29 -4.27 -6.75
CA GLN A 188 -11.78 -4.49 -8.10
C GLN A 188 -10.84 -5.70 -8.23
N ALA A 189 -10.13 -6.11 -7.18
CA ALA A 189 -9.21 -7.25 -7.26
C ALA A 189 -9.93 -8.61 -7.31
N ARG A 190 -11.10 -8.72 -6.67
CA ARG A 190 -12.04 -9.86 -6.73
C ARG A 190 -11.36 -11.22 -6.53
N GLN A 191 -11.15 -11.99 -7.60
CA GLN A 191 -10.63 -13.36 -7.57
C GLN A 191 -9.12 -13.42 -7.29
N SER A 192 -8.39 -12.33 -7.57
CA SER A 192 -6.95 -12.26 -7.33
C SER A 192 -6.61 -12.08 -5.85
N ALA A 193 -7.54 -11.58 -5.04
CA ALA A 193 -7.34 -11.33 -3.62
C ALA A 193 -7.74 -12.56 -2.78
N ALA A 194 -6.91 -12.91 -1.80
CA ALA A 194 -7.22 -13.93 -0.79
C ALA A 194 -8.34 -13.45 0.15
N LEU A 195 -8.35 -12.14 0.44
CA LEU A 195 -9.34 -11.46 1.25
C LEU A 195 -9.81 -10.20 0.56
N VAL A 196 -11.13 -9.97 0.58
CA VAL A 196 -11.71 -8.67 0.24
C VAL A 196 -12.55 -8.22 1.43
N LEU A 197 -12.15 -7.12 2.05
CA LEU A 197 -12.87 -6.49 3.16
C LEU A 197 -13.44 -5.15 2.71
N ARG A 198 -14.49 -4.69 3.38
CA ARG A 198 -15.04 -3.36 3.20
C ARG A 198 -15.13 -2.66 4.55
N VAL A 199 -14.71 -1.41 4.60
CA VAL A 199 -14.99 -0.55 5.74
C VAL A 199 -16.48 -0.21 5.73
N THR A 200 -17.20 -0.65 6.76
CA THR A 200 -18.66 -0.45 6.89
C THR A 200 -19.00 0.76 7.74
N ARG A 201 -18.08 1.18 8.62
CA ARG A 201 -18.27 2.33 9.49
C ARG A 201 -16.94 3.02 9.76
N THR A 202 -16.96 4.34 9.66
CA THR A 202 -15.85 5.22 10.03
C THR A 202 -16.36 6.19 11.07
N ARG A 203 -15.83 6.14 12.29
CA ARG A 203 -16.14 7.12 13.34
C ARG A 203 -14.86 7.86 13.74
N PHE A 204 -14.77 9.12 13.37
CA PHE A 204 -13.71 9.99 13.85
C PHE A 204 -13.93 10.29 15.32
N ARG A 205 -12.90 10.05 16.14
CA ARG A 205 -12.87 10.42 17.54
C ARG A 205 -12.12 11.73 17.66
N TRP A 206 -12.79 12.71 18.23
CA TRP A 206 -12.21 14.00 18.57
C TRP A 206 -12.25 14.12 20.09
N ARG A 207 -11.16 14.59 20.70
CA ARG A 207 -11.07 14.85 22.15
C ARG A 207 -10.79 16.32 22.41
N GLY A 208 -11.05 16.75 23.64
CA GLY A 208 -10.87 18.14 24.09
C GLY A 208 -12.19 18.92 24.15
N LYS A 209 -12.40 19.67 25.23
CA LYS A 209 -13.47 20.68 25.34
C LYS A 209 -12.92 22.02 24.87
N GLY A 210 -13.63 22.72 23.98
CA GLY A 210 -13.24 24.03 23.44
C GLY A 210 -12.38 23.97 22.18
N ARG A 211 -11.26 23.23 22.19
CA ARG A 211 -10.43 22.98 21.00
C ARG A 211 -10.35 21.47 20.72
N PRO A 212 -11.29 20.91 19.94
CA PRO A 212 -11.26 19.50 19.62
C PRO A 212 -10.02 19.17 18.79
N TYR A 213 -9.27 18.16 19.20
CA TYR A 213 -8.16 17.57 18.46
C TYR A 213 -8.48 16.14 18.07
N TRP A 214 -7.88 15.66 16.99
CA TRP A 214 -8.11 14.32 16.48
C TRP A 214 -7.49 13.27 17.43
N ASP A 215 -8.32 12.35 17.92
CA ASP A 215 -7.96 11.27 18.86
C ASP A 215 -7.99 9.88 18.19
N GLY A 216 -8.28 9.85 16.89
CA GLY A 216 -8.21 8.66 16.08
C GLY A 216 -9.45 8.40 15.25
N VAL A 217 -9.47 7.23 14.63
CA VAL A 217 -10.60 6.74 13.85
C VAL A 217 -10.93 5.31 14.27
N GLU A 218 -12.20 5.07 14.54
CA GLU A 218 -12.74 3.73 14.71
C GLU A 218 -13.23 3.23 13.36
N LEU A 219 -12.71 2.08 12.95
CA LEU A 219 -13.00 1.45 11.66
C LEU A 219 -13.64 0.10 11.93
N GLN A 220 -14.80 -0.15 11.30
CA GLN A 220 -15.42 -1.46 11.27
C GLN A 220 -15.28 -2.08 9.88
N PHE A 221 -15.08 -3.39 9.84
CA PHE A 221 -14.84 -4.13 8.60
C PHE A 221 -15.84 -5.27 8.47
N ALA A 222 -16.33 -5.49 7.26
CA ALA A 222 -17.06 -6.70 6.91
C ALA A 222 -16.36 -7.42 5.75
N PRO A 223 -16.30 -8.77 5.77
CA PRO A 223 -15.82 -9.51 4.62
C PRO A 223 -16.80 -9.33 3.46
N VAL A 224 -16.27 -8.96 2.30
CA VAL A 224 -16.99 -9.04 1.01
C VAL A 224 -16.84 -10.45 0.43
N ARG A 225 -15.67 -11.07 0.65
CA ARG A 225 -15.37 -12.46 0.26
C ARG A 225 -14.23 -13.03 1.11
N ARG A 226 -14.34 -14.31 1.47
CA ARG A 226 -13.21 -15.16 1.89
C ARG A 226 -12.90 -16.15 0.77
N ALA A 227 -11.62 -16.38 0.45
CA ALA A 227 -11.27 -17.54 -0.38
C ALA A 227 -11.72 -18.83 0.33
N ALA A 228 -12.37 -19.74 -0.40
CA ALA A 228 -12.72 -21.05 0.13
C ALA A 228 -11.43 -21.79 0.51
N GLY A 229 -11.32 -22.28 1.75
CA GLY A 229 -10.21 -23.13 2.19
C GLY A 229 -9.25 -22.55 3.25
N VAL A 230 -9.64 -21.54 4.04
CA VAL A 230 -8.91 -21.23 5.29
C VAL A 230 -9.86 -21.41 6.46
N SER A 231 -9.95 -22.66 6.90
CA SER A 231 -10.49 -23.10 8.20
C SER A 231 -9.31 -23.45 9.10
#